data_AF-A0A920VVB4-F1
#
_entry.id   AF-A0A920VVB4-F1
#
_cell.length_a   1.000
_cell.length_b   1.000
_cell.length_c   1.000
_cell.angle_alpha   90.00
_cell.angle_beta   90.00
_cell.angle_gamma   90.00
#
_symmetry.space_group_name_H-M   'P 1'
#
loop_
_entity.id
_entity.type
_entity.pdbx_description
1 polymer ?
#
loop_
_entity_poly.entity_id
_entity_poly.type
_entity_poly.pdbx_seq_one_letter_code
_entity_poly.pdbx_strand_id
1 'polypeptide(L)' 'MVISGKDAIEQAGVEEVAEKTLKCLIAKVPSDLPGITFLSGGQSDIDATAHLEQ' A
#
# COMPACT_ATOMS: atom_id res chain seq x y z
N MET A 1 1.41 2.57 -2.66
CA MET A 1 1.28 1.80 -1.40
C MET A 1 2.55 2.03 -0.58
N VAL A 2 2.50 1.82 0.73
CA VAL A 2 3.67 1.85 1.62
C VAL A 2 4.20 0.41 1.72
N ILE A 3 5.30 0.12 1.01
CA ILE A 3 5.89 -1.22 0.88
C ILE A 3 7.37 -1.21 1.26
N SER A 4 7.93 -2.39 1.52
CA SER A 4 9.38 -2.58 1.65
C SER A 4 10.11 -2.14 0.37
N GLY A 5 11.37 -1.72 0.54
CA GLY A 5 12.24 -1.48 -0.61
C GLY A 5 12.48 -2.76 -1.40
N LYS A 6 12.70 -2.62 -2.71
CA LYS A 6 12.91 -3.76 -3.63
C LYS A 6 14.04 -4.69 -3.17
N ASP A 7 15.11 -4.12 -2.62
CA ASP A 7 16.30 -4.86 -2.18
C ASP A 7 16.29 -5.16 -0.67
N ALA A 8 15.15 -4.96 0.02
CA ALA A 8 15.04 -5.28 1.44
C ALA A 8 15.09 -6.79 1.66
N ILE A 9 15.89 -7.22 2.64
CA ILE A 9 16.05 -8.64 3.03
C ILE A 9 14.71 -9.22 3.48
N GLU A 10 13.94 -8.44 4.24
CA GLU A 10 12.61 -8.80 4.71
C GLU A 10 11.56 -7.94 3.99
N GLN A 11 10.60 -8.63 3.36
CA GLN A 11 9.46 -7.99 2.72
C GLN A 11 8.27 -7.99 3.69
N ALA A 12 7.62 -6.84 3.82
CA ALA A 12 6.43 -6.70 4.64
C ALA A 12 5.31 -7.62 4.10
N GLY A 13 4.54 -8.20 5.03
CA GLY A 13 3.35 -8.96 4.66
C GLY A 13 2.22 -8.05 4.18
N VAL A 14 1.21 -8.66 3.55
CA VAL A 14 0.09 -7.92 2.95
C VAL A 14 -0.66 -7.05 3.97
N GLU A 15 -0.95 -7.59 5.15
CA GLU A 15 -1.64 -6.86 6.23
C GLU A 15 -0.83 -5.65 6.73
N GLU A 16 0.49 -5.81 6.86
CA GLU A 16 1.35 -4.71 7.28
C GLU A 16 1.36 -3.60 6.22
N VAL A 17 1.46 -3.95 4.94
CA VAL A 17 1.38 -2.98 3.83
C VAL A 17 0.06 -2.21 3.87
N ALA A 18 -1.06 -2.89 4.09
CA ALA A 18 -2.39 -2.27 4.18
C ALA A 18 -2.47 -1.31 5.39
N GLU A 19 -2.07 -1.75 6.58
CA GLU A 19 -2.09 -0.94 7.80
C GLU A 19 -1.22 0.31 7.66
N LYS A 20 0.03 0.15 7.19
CA LYS A 20 0.97 1.28 7.02
C LYS A 20 0.48 2.25 5.95
N THR A 21 -0.12 1.74 4.86
CA THR A 21 -0.69 2.57 3.80
C THR A 21 -1.85 3.39 4.36
N LEU A 22 -2.81 2.77 5.04
CA LEU A 22 -3.96 3.46 5.62
C LEU A 22 -3.54 4.50 6.65
N LYS A 23 -2.61 4.14 7.56
CA LYS A 23 -2.07 5.07 8.57
C LYS A 23 -1.45 6.31 7.94
N CYS A 24 -0.68 6.15 6.86
CA CYS A 24 -0.07 7.26 6.14
C CYS A 24 -1.13 8.19 5.53
N LEU A 25 -2.15 7.60 4.89
CA LEU A 25 -3.21 8.36 4.23
C LEU A 25 -4.09 9.10 5.25
N ILE A 26 -4.56 8.44 6.30
CA ILE A 26 -5.36 9.09 7.37
C ILE A 26 -4.60 10.27 7.98
N ALA A 27 -3.29 10.14 8.16
CA ALA A 27 -2.49 11.20 8.77
C ALA A 27 -2.24 12.42 7.85
N LYS A 28 -2.46 12.30 6.54
CA LYS A 28 -2.00 13.29 5.54
C LYS A 28 -3.03 13.71 4.51
N VAL A 29 -4.06 12.91 4.26
CA VAL A 29 -5.06 13.15 3.24
C VAL A 29 -6.35 13.65 3.90
N PRO A 30 -6.90 14.80 3.46
CA PRO A 30 -8.20 15.27 3.89
C PRO A 30 -9.32 14.27 3.63
N SER A 31 -10.29 14.16 4.55
CA SER A 31 -11.39 13.19 4.48
C SER A 31 -12.44 13.50 3.42
N ASP A 32 -12.41 14.69 2.82
CA ASP A 32 -13.31 15.13 1.75
C ASP A 32 -12.81 14.70 0.36
N LEU A 33 -11.60 14.13 0.25
CA LEU A 33 -11.13 13.54 -0.99
C LEU A 33 -11.93 12.25 -1.29
N PRO A 34 -12.63 12.16 -2.44
CA PRO A 34 -13.59 11.08 -2.69
C PRO A 34 -12.96 9.72 -3.03
N GLY A 35 -11.65 9.66 -3.29
CA GLY A 35 -10.98 8.41 -3.61
C GLY A 35 -9.50 8.57 -3.90
N ILE A 36 -8.79 7.44 -3.87
CA ILE A 36 -7.35 7.33 -4.14
C ILE A 36 -7.15 6.16 -5.10
N THR A 37 -6.50 6.42 -6.23
CA THR A 37 -6.07 5.38 -7.18
C THR A 37 -4.60 5.05 -6.93
N PHE A 38 -4.32 3.79 -6.58
CA PHE A 38 -2.96 3.36 -6.30
C PHE A 38 -2.24 2.96 -7.59
N LEU A 39 -1.01 3.45 -7.76
CA LEU A 39 -0.05 2.84 -8.67
C LEU A 39 0.47 1.52 -8.08
N SER A 40 0.53 0.46 -8.89
CA SER A 40 1.11 -0.84 -8.52
C SER A 40 2.64 -0.81 -8.54
N GLY A 41 3.24 0.06 -9.35
CA GLY A 41 4.69 0.17 -9.48
C GLY A 41 5.28 -1.09 -10.14
N GLY A 42 6.27 -1.70 -9.49
CA GLY A 42 6.94 -2.92 -9.97
C GLY A 42 6.41 -4.22 -9.35
N GLN A 43 5.25 -4.18 -8.69
CA GLN A 43 4.62 -5.36 -8.10
C GLN A 43 4.07 -6.29 -9.18
N SER A 44 3.96 -7.58 -8.86
CA SER A 44 3.20 -8.51 -9.70
C SER A 44 1.70 -8.19 -9.63
N ASP A 45 0.92 -8.64 -10.62
CA ASP A 45 -0.53 -8.44 -10.63
C ASP A 45 -1.21 -9.04 -9.39
N ILE A 46 -0.70 -10.18 -8.92
CA ILE A 46 -1.21 -10.89 -7.74
C ILE A 46 -0.92 -10.08 -6.47
N ASP A 47 0.31 -9.62 -6.30
CA ASP A 47 0.70 -8.86 -5.10
C ASP A 47 -0.01 -7.51 -5.05
N ALA A 48 -0.12 -6.81 -6.19
CA ALA A 48 -0.82 -5.53 -6.27
C ALA A 48 -2.30 -5.67 -5.91
N THR A 49 -2.95 -6.78 -6.32
CA THR A 49 -4.33 -7.07 -5.98
C THR A 49 -4.46 -7.42 -4.50
N ALA A 50 -3.60 -8.30 -3.97
CA ALA A 50 -3.62 -8.67 -2.56
C ALA A 50 -3.42 -7.46 -1.63
N HIS A 51 -2.52 -6.55 -1.96
CA HIS A 51 -2.30 -5.31 -1.20
C HIS A 51 -3.45 -4.29 -1.28
N LEU A 52 -4.35 -4.41 -2.27
CA LEU A 52 -5.49 -3.51 -2.44
C LEU A 52 -6.78 -4.06 -1.82
N GLU A 53 -6.97 -5.38 -1.82
CA GLU A 53 -8.20 -6.04 -1.34
C GLU A 53 -8.29 -6.17 0.19
N GLN A 54 -7.17 -6.04 0.90
CA GLN A 54 -7.08 -6.18 2.37
C GLN A 54 -7.50 -4.94 3.15
#